data_AF-A0A2K0VTK5-F1
#
_entry.id   AF-A0A2K0VTK5-F1
#
_cell.length_a   1.000
_cell.length_b   1.000
_cell.length_c   1.000
_cell.angle_alpha   90.00
_cell.angle_beta   90.00
_cell.angle_gamma   90.00
#
_symmetry.space_group_name_H-M   'P 1'
#
loop_
_entity.id
_entity.type
_entity.pdbx_description
1 polymer ?
#
loop_
_entity_poly.entity_id
_entity_poly.type
_entity_poly.pdbx_seq_one_letter_code
_entity_poly.pdbx_strand_id
1 'polypeptide(L)'
;MASGEIVKGDLDADGRVILYIIKADATSYINYIKPIILAEELKTPYVLSIIDTKDEWFYKIHPERYVPSLKDRDPETGQDVIVFEGTACLQYLADRSDNNGEWAGRTAAEKGAVLSWTAYQTAGLG
;
A
#
# COMPACT_ATOMS: atom_id res chain seq x y z
N MET A 1 13.09 13.59 0.44
CA MET A 1 12.51 13.43 1.79
C MET A 1 12.82 12.02 2.27
N ALA A 2 13.04 11.79 3.57
CA ALA A 2 13.39 10.46 4.06
C ALA A 2 12.18 9.51 3.97
N SER A 3 12.36 8.34 3.38
CA SER A 3 11.39 7.25 3.42
C SER A 3 11.47 6.53 4.78
N GLY A 4 10.34 5.98 5.24
CA GLY A 4 10.31 5.18 6.47
C GLY A 4 10.21 6.00 7.77
N GLU A 5 9.89 7.29 7.69
CA GLU A 5 9.43 8.04 8.86
C GLU A 5 8.20 7.35 9.48
N ILE A 6 8.15 7.27 10.81
CA ILE A 6 7.05 6.64 11.55
C ILE A 6 6.26 7.69 12.30
N VAL A 7 4.96 7.72 12.04
CA VAL A 7 3.98 8.65 12.62
C VAL A 7 2.77 7.88 13.17
N LYS A 8 1.77 8.58 13.70
CA LYS A 8 0.52 8.00 14.20
C LYS A 8 -0.69 8.77 13.70
N GLY A 9 -1.77 8.06 13.36
CA GLY A 9 -3.06 8.64 12.96
C GLY A 9 -3.18 8.98 11.47
N ASP A 10 -4.19 9.74 11.09
CA ASP A 10 -4.34 10.26 9.72
C ASP A 10 -3.35 11.40 9.48
N LEU A 11 -2.86 11.53 8.25
CA LEU A 11 -1.99 12.61 7.83
C LEU A 11 -2.49 13.20 6.51
N ASP A 12 -2.26 14.49 6.33
CA ASP A 12 -2.37 15.08 5.00
C ASP A 12 -1.22 14.57 4.12
N ALA A 13 -1.55 14.16 2.90
CA ALA A 13 -0.55 13.70 1.95
C ALA A 13 0.37 14.86 1.54
N ASP A 14 1.68 14.69 1.80
CA ASP A 14 2.73 15.69 1.56
C ASP A 14 3.56 15.39 0.29
N GLY A 15 3.02 14.55 -0.59
CA GLY A 15 3.71 14.02 -1.77
C GLY A 15 4.41 12.69 -1.53
N ARG A 16 4.37 12.16 -0.30
CA ARG A 16 4.70 10.76 0.01
C ARG A 16 3.44 9.92 0.11
N VAL A 17 3.57 8.64 -0.21
CA VAL A 17 2.53 7.64 0.07
C VAL A 17 2.49 7.39 1.58
N ILE A 18 1.32 7.49 2.18
CA ILE A 18 1.08 7.13 3.58
C ILE A 18 0.68 5.65 3.59
N LEU A 19 1.50 4.80 4.20
CA LEU A 19 1.18 3.39 4.42
C LEU A 19 0.64 3.22 5.84
N TYR A 20 -0.62 2.82 5.96
CA TYR A 20 -1.25 2.55 7.25
C TYR A 20 -0.93 1.13 7.72
N ILE A 21 -0.37 1.04 8.92
CA ILE A 21 0.09 -0.21 9.53
C ILE A 21 -0.37 -0.30 10.98
N ILE A 22 -0.34 -1.50 11.53
CA ILE A 22 -0.48 -1.71 12.97
C ILE A 22 0.90 -1.99 13.59
N LYS A 23 1.04 -1.70 14.88
CA LYS A 23 2.21 -2.15 15.64
C LYS A 23 2.19 -3.67 15.71
N ALA A 24 3.26 -4.30 15.24
CA ALA A 24 3.39 -5.76 15.28
C ALA A 24 3.36 -6.31 16.71
N ASP A 25 2.61 -7.39 16.91
CA ASP A 25 2.64 -8.25 18.09
C ASP A 25 2.68 -9.74 17.67
N ALA A 26 2.71 -10.65 18.65
CA ALA A 26 2.81 -12.09 18.42
C ALA A 26 1.61 -12.71 17.67
N THR A 27 0.52 -11.96 17.49
CA THR A 27 -0.71 -12.41 16.82
C THR A 27 -0.99 -11.65 15.52
N SER A 28 -0.16 -10.67 15.18
CA SER A 28 -0.38 -9.79 14.05
C SER A 28 -0.16 -10.50 12.73
N TYR A 29 -1.16 -10.45 11.86
CA TYR A 29 -0.98 -10.80 10.46
C TYR A 29 -0.10 -9.74 9.77
N ILE A 30 1.08 -10.16 9.33
CA ILE A 30 2.14 -9.30 8.77
C ILE A 30 1.93 -8.92 7.29
N ASN A 31 0.69 -8.96 6.78
CA ASN A 31 0.41 -8.64 5.37
C ASN A 31 0.81 -7.20 4.99
N TYR A 32 0.81 -6.28 5.95
CA TYR A 32 1.21 -4.89 5.73
C TYR A 32 2.70 -4.72 5.42
N ILE A 33 3.53 -5.75 5.59
CA ILE A 33 4.94 -5.70 5.20
C ILE A 33 5.12 -5.70 3.67
N LYS A 34 4.18 -6.30 2.92
CA LYS A 34 4.33 -6.48 1.46
C LYS A 34 4.39 -5.12 0.74
N PRO A 35 3.47 -4.15 0.99
CA PRO A 35 3.57 -2.83 0.38
C PRO A 35 4.81 -2.04 0.83
N ILE A 36 5.30 -2.26 2.06
CA ILE A 36 6.54 -1.61 2.54
C ILE A 36 7.74 -2.10 1.74
N ILE A 37 7.86 -3.43 1.57
CA ILE A 37 8.94 -4.03 0.77
C ILE A 37 8.90 -3.46 -0.65
N LEU A 38 7.73 -3.45 -1.29
CA LEU A 38 7.62 -2.95 -2.66
C LEU A 38 7.94 -1.46 -2.76
N ALA A 39 7.47 -0.63 -1.83
CA ALA A 39 7.79 0.80 -1.80
C ALA A 39 9.30 1.05 -1.63
N GLU A 40 9.98 0.26 -0.80
CA GLU A 40 11.44 0.31 -0.64
C GLU A 40 12.19 -0.08 -1.92
N GLU A 41 11.75 -1.14 -2.60
CA GLU A 41 12.37 -1.60 -3.83
C GLU A 41 12.17 -0.62 -4.99
N LEU A 42 10.96 -0.06 -5.11
CA LEU A 42 10.62 0.97 -6.11
C LEU A 42 11.19 2.36 -5.78
N LYS A 43 11.80 2.53 -4.60
CA LYS A 43 12.27 3.83 -4.08
C LYS A 43 11.15 4.88 -4.04
N THR A 44 9.91 4.43 -3.84
CA THR A 44 8.74 5.29 -3.66
C THR A 44 8.90 6.06 -2.34
N PRO A 45 8.77 7.40 -2.33
CA PRO A 45 8.75 8.15 -1.09
C PRO A 45 7.52 7.77 -0.25
N TYR A 46 7.73 7.30 0.98
CA TYR A 46 6.62 6.88 1.85
C TYR A 46 6.83 7.26 3.32
N VAL A 47 5.72 7.29 4.06
CA VAL A 47 5.66 7.43 5.52
C VAL A 47 4.84 6.27 6.09
N LEU A 48 5.26 5.71 7.22
CA LEU A 48 4.53 4.66 7.94
C LEU A 48 3.66 5.30 9.01
N SER A 49 2.35 5.20 8.87
CA SER A 49 1.42 5.62 9.92
C SER A 49 0.91 4.44 10.72
N ILE A 50 1.22 4.43 12.02
CA ILE A 50 0.68 3.46 12.96
C ILE A 50 -0.74 3.90 13.35
N ILE A 51 -1.71 3.03 13.11
CA ILE A 51 -3.13 3.27 13.42
C ILE A 51 -3.61 2.42 14.60
N ASP A 52 -4.67 2.89 15.26
CA ASP A 52 -5.55 2.04 16.06
C ASP A 52 -6.77 1.69 15.21
N THR A 53 -7.03 0.40 15.00
CA THR A 53 -8.15 -0.06 14.16
C THR A 53 -9.51 0.27 14.77
N LYS A 54 -9.55 0.71 16.03
CA LYS A 54 -10.77 1.15 16.71
C LYS A 54 -11.08 2.63 16.52
N ASP A 55 -10.16 3.40 15.95
CA ASP A 55 -10.40 4.81 15.70
C ASP A 55 -11.49 4.99 14.63
N GLU A 56 -12.47 5.86 14.91
CA GLU A 56 -13.61 6.10 14.02
C GLU A 56 -13.21 6.78 12.70
N TRP A 57 -12.15 7.59 12.70
CA TRP A 57 -11.68 8.25 11.48
C TRP A 57 -11.20 7.25 10.42
N PHE A 58 -10.74 6.06 10.83
CA PHE A 58 -10.16 5.07 9.93
C PHE A 58 -11.18 4.43 8.98
N TYR A 59 -12.48 4.57 9.27
CA TYR A 59 -13.55 4.23 8.33
C TYR A 59 -13.48 5.01 7.01
N LYS A 60 -12.82 6.18 6.99
CA LYS A 60 -12.56 6.93 5.75
C LYS A 60 -11.52 6.26 4.85
N ILE A 61 -10.68 5.39 5.42
CA ILE A 61 -9.59 4.72 4.72
C ILE A 61 -9.97 3.28 4.36
N HIS A 62 -10.60 2.55 5.29
CA HIS A 62 -10.95 1.15 5.10
C HIS A 62 -12.33 0.85 5.73
N PRO A 63 -13.28 0.24 4.99
CA PRO A 63 -14.64 -0.03 5.50
C PRO A 63 -14.64 -0.92 6.74
N GLU A 64 -13.80 -1.96 6.77
CA GLU A 64 -13.60 -2.85 7.93
C GLU A 64 -12.40 -2.48 8.82
N ARG A 65 -11.76 -1.31 8.59
CA ARG A 65 -10.60 -0.85 9.38
C ARG A 65 -9.43 -1.85 9.45
N TYR A 66 -9.10 -2.50 8.33
CA TYR A 66 -7.93 -3.38 8.22
C TYR A 66 -6.72 -2.69 7.59
N VAL A 67 -5.55 -3.32 7.82
CA VAL A 67 -4.28 -3.00 7.17
C VAL A 67 -3.80 -4.22 6.35
N PRO A 68 -3.03 -4.02 5.26
CA PRO A 68 -2.59 -2.73 4.73
C PRO A 68 -3.72 -1.93 4.07
N SER A 69 -3.58 -0.62 4.19
CA SER A 69 -4.22 0.38 3.34
C SER A 69 -3.25 1.53 3.15
N LEU A 70 -3.45 2.33 2.10
CA LEU A 70 -2.62 3.48 1.81
C LEU A 70 -3.45 4.69 1.41
N LYS A 71 -2.84 5.86 1.60
CA LYS A 71 -3.31 7.15 1.12
C LYS A 71 -2.20 7.81 0.30
N ASP A 72 -2.54 8.34 -0.85
CA ASP A 72 -1.67 9.17 -1.68
C ASP A 72 -2.41 10.44 -2.12
N ARG A 73 -1.68 11.37 -2.73
CA ARG A 73 -2.23 12.54 -3.42
C ARG A 73 -2.06 12.34 -4.92
N ASP A 74 -3.17 12.32 -5.64
CA ASP A 74 -3.13 12.35 -7.09
C ASP A 74 -2.44 13.65 -7.56
N PRO A 75 -1.33 13.58 -8.32
CA PRO A 75 -0.57 14.77 -8.73
C PRO A 75 -1.30 15.60 -9.81
N GLU A 76 -2.23 15.01 -10.55
CA GLU A 76 -2.97 15.66 -11.63
C GLU A 76 -4.25 16.33 -11.10
N THR A 77 -5.01 15.63 -10.26
CA THR A 77 -6.30 16.10 -9.75
C THR A 77 -6.20 16.75 -8.37
N GLY A 78 -5.12 16.49 -7.62
CA GLY A 78 -4.97 16.91 -6.24
C GLY A 78 -5.92 16.19 -5.27
N GLN A 79 -6.63 15.14 -5.70
CA GLN A 79 -7.55 14.39 -4.85
C GLN A 79 -6.80 13.40 -3.96
N ASP A 80 -7.38 13.09 -2.80
CA ASP A 80 -6.90 11.97 -1.98
C ASP A 80 -7.21 10.66 -2.72
N VAL A 81 -6.19 9.83 -2.87
CA VAL A 81 -6.34 8.46 -3.35
C VAL A 81 -6.30 7.55 -2.14
N ILE A 82 -7.34 6.75 -1.95
CA ILE A 82 -7.42 5.74 -0.89
C ILE A 82 -7.44 4.37 -1.54
N VAL A 83 -6.49 3.52 -1.14
CA VAL A 83 -6.42 2.13 -1.61
C VAL A 83 -6.38 1.21 -0.40
N PHE A 84 -7.26 0.22 -0.40
CA PHE A 84 -7.31 -0.84 0.61
C PHE A 84 -7.30 -2.19 -0.08
N GLU A 85 -6.98 -3.25 0.68
CA GLU A 85 -6.59 -4.58 0.18
C GLU A 85 -5.11 -4.64 -0.24
N GLY A 86 -4.40 -5.70 0.17
CA GLY A 86 -2.96 -5.80 0.03
C GLY A 86 -2.48 -5.93 -1.40
N THR A 87 -3.15 -6.72 -2.23
CA THR A 87 -2.81 -6.83 -3.66
C THR A 87 -3.13 -5.54 -4.40
N ALA A 88 -4.25 -4.89 -4.10
CA ALA A 88 -4.57 -3.57 -4.66
C ALA A 88 -3.50 -2.52 -4.29
N CYS A 89 -3.02 -2.52 -3.04
CA CYS A 89 -1.92 -1.64 -2.62
C CYS A 89 -0.63 -1.91 -3.41
N LEU A 90 -0.28 -3.19 -3.64
CA LEU A 90 0.90 -3.56 -4.42
C LEU A 90 0.78 -3.10 -5.88
N GLN A 91 -0.38 -3.33 -6.50
CA GLN A 91 -0.65 -2.90 -7.87
C GLN A 91 -0.56 -1.38 -8.01
N TYR A 92 -1.18 -0.64 -7.07
CA TYR A 92 -1.12 0.82 -7.06
C TYR A 92 0.33 1.35 -6.98
N LEU A 93 1.15 0.80 -6.08
CA LEU A 93 2.55 1.21 -5.95
C LEU A 93 3.35 0.93 -7.23
N ALA A 94 3.13 -0.23 -7.85
CA ALA A 94 3.77 -0.58 -9.12
C ALA A 94 3.33 0.37 -10.23
N ASP A 95 2.03 0.60 -10.42
CA ASP A 95 1.52 1.53 -11.43
C ASP A 95 2.06 2.96 -11.24
N ARG A 96 2.28 3.38 -9.98
CA ARG A 96 2.74 4.72 -9.66
C ARG A 96 4.25 4.91 -9.83
N SER A 97 5.06 3.88 -9.57
CA SER A 97 6.51 4.00 -9.38
C SER A 97 7.37 3.01 -10.18
N ASP A 98 6.80 1.93 -10.73
CA ASP A 98 7.51 0.95 -11.56
C ASP A 98 7.65 1.42 -13.01
N ASN A 99 8.44 2.47 -13.21
CA ASN A 99 8.61 3.14 -14.51
C ASN A 99 9.14 2.22 -15.62
N ASN A 100 9.81 1.10 -15.26
CA ASN A 100 10.44 0.18 -16.20
C ASN A 100 9.65 -1.14 -16.36
N GLY A 101 8.54 -1.32 -15.64
CA GLY A 101 7.77 -2.56 -15.63
C GLY A 101 8.54 -3.76 -15.06
N GLU A 102 9.51 -3.54 -14.16
CA GLU A 102 10.33 -4.60 -13.56
C GLU A 102 9.54 -5.43 -12.53
N TRP A 103 8.53 -4.84 -11.91
CA TRP A 103 7.68 -5.45 -10.89
C TRP A 103 6.30 -5.82 -11.45
N ALA A 104 5.69 -4.95 -12.25
CA ALA A 104 4.39 -5.18 -12.87
C ALA A 104 4.47 -6.06 -14.13
N GLY A 105 5.64 -6.12 -14.77
CA GLY A 105 5.83 -6.73 -16.09
C GLY A 105 5.66 -5.72 -17.23
N ARG A 106 6.32 -6.00 -18.36
CA ARG A 106 6.41 -5.10 -19.52
C ARG A 106 5.47 -5.54 -20.65
N THR A 107 5.23 -6.83 -20.77
CA THR A 107 4.35 -7.43 -21.79
C THR A 107 3.03 -7.91 -21.20
N ALA A 108 2.03 -8.15 -22.05
CA ALA A 108 0.76 -8.74 -21.63
C ALA A 108 0.96 -10.11 -20.94
N ALA A 109 1.93 -10.90 -21.39
CA ALA A 109 2.24 -12.20 -20.81
C ALA A 109 2.82 -12.07 -19.39
N GLU A 110 3.79 -11.16 -19.20
CA GLU A 110 4.40 -10.91 -17.89
C GLU A 110 3.39 -10.31 -16.90
N LYS A 111 2.63 -9.29 -17.33
CA LYS A 111 1.56 -8.70 -16.52
C LYS A 111 0.51 -9.72 -16.13
N GLY A 112 0.11 -10.59 -17.08
CA GLY A 112 -0.81 -11.68 -16.82
C GLY A 112 -0.28 -12.68 -15.78
N ALA A 113 1.02 -13.01 -15.83
CA ALA A 113 1.65 -13.89 -14.86
C ALA A 113 1.67 -13.26 -13.45
N VAL A 114 2.12 -12.00 -13.33
CA VAL A 114 2.15 -11.27 -12.04
C VAL A 114 0.75 -11.16 -11.44
N LEU A 115 -0.24 -10.75 -12.25
CA LEU A 115 -1.62 -10.63 -11.81
C LEU A 115 -2.19 -11.99 -11.37
N SER A 116 -1.92 -13.07 -12.11
CA SER A 116 -2.46 -14.39 -11.76
C SER A 116 -1.94 -14.87 -10.40
N TRP A 117 -0.64 -14.71 -10.13
CA TRP A 117 -0.05 -15.14 -8.86
C TRP A 117 -0.51 -14.27 -7.68
N THR A 118 -0.60 -12.95 -7.87
CA THR A 118 -1.09 -12.05 -6.81
C THR A 118 -2.57 -12.28 -6.51
N ALA A 119 -3.42 -12.48 -7.54
CA ALA A 119 -4.82 -12.81 -7.37
C ALA A 119 -5.04 -14.18 -6.71
N TYR A 120 -4.19 -15.18 -7.01
CA TYR A 120 -4.23 -16.49 -6.35
C TYR A 120 -4.02 -16.37 -4.82
N GLN A 121 -3.10 -15.49 -4.41
CA GLN A 121 -2.83 -15.19 -3.00
C GLN A 121 -3.99 -14.44 -2.34
N THR A 122 -4.60 -13.46 -3.02
CA THR A 122 -5.80 -12.75 -2.54
C THR A 122 -7.00 -13.69 -2.37
N ALA A 123 -7.17 -14.66 -3.27
CA ALA A 123 -8.23 -15.65 -3.19
C ALA A 123 -8.03 -16.68 -2.06
N GLY A 124 -6.89 -16.64 -1.35
CA GLY A 124 -6.55 -17.59 -0.29
C GLY A 124 -6.27 -18.99 -0.81
N LEU A 125 -5.90 -19.13 -2.08
CA LEU A 125 -5.58 -20.40 -2.71
C LEU A 125 -4.10 -20.78 -2.55
N GLY A 126 -3.25 -19.84 -2.13
CA GLY A 126 -1.83 -20.03 -1.80
C GLY A 126 -1.23 -18.88 -1.00
#